data_AF-A0A975IWZ8-F1
#
_entry.id   AF-A0A975IWZ8-F1
#
_cell.length_a   1.000
_cell.length_b   1.000
_cell.length_c   1.000
_cell.angle_alpha   90.00
_cell.angle_beta   90.00
_cell.angle_gamma   90.00
#
_symmetry.space_group_name_H-M   'P 1'
#
loop_
_entity.id
_entity.type
_entity.pdbx_description
1 polymer ?
#
loop_
_entity_poly.entity_id
_entity_poly.type
_entity_poly.pdbx_seq_one_letter_code
_entity_poly.pdbx_strand_id
1 'polypeptide(L)' 'MTTPTDWQDAAVYQRLRALPACGLAWEFLRRNPGYRQAWRASARGLAGAADNLCEAWGLRFPG' A
#
# COMPACT_ATOMS: atom_id res chain seq x y z
N MET A 1 27.90 -2.74 -2.28
CA MET A 1 27.25 -3.00 -3.58
C MET A 1 25.95 -3.73 -3.30
N THR A 2 24.80 -3.13 -3.60
CA THR A 2 23.49 -3.79 -3.46
C THR A 2 23.33 -4.78 -4.60
N THR A 3 23.10 -6.05 -4.28
CA THR A 3 22.75 -7.05 -5.30
C THR A 3 21.43 -6.65 -5.95
N PRO A 4 21.32 -6.71 -7.30
CA PRO A 4 20.06 -6.45 -7.99
C PRO A 4 18.98 -7.41 -7.49
N THR A 5 17.78 -6.90 -7.26
CA THR A 5 16.63 -7.75 -6.92
C THR A 5 16.30 -8.63 -8.12
N ASP A 6 16.31 -9.94 -7.93
CA ASP A 6 15.82 -10.87 -8.94
C ASP A 6 14.30 -10.74 -9.05
N TRP A 7 13.85 -10.09 -10.13
CA TRP A 7 12.44 -9.89 -10.38
C TRP A 7 11.72 -11.17 -10.80
N GLN A 8 12.45 -12.25 -11.14
CA GLN A 8 11.91 -13.55 -11.52
C GLN A 8 11.93 -14.58 -10.38
N ASP A 9 12.23 -14.18 -9.14
CA ASP A 9 12.26 -15.10 -8.00
C ASP A 9 10.90 -15.81 -7.85
N ALA A 10 10.91 -17.12 -8.13
CA ALA A 10 9.72 -17.96 -8.10
C ALA A 10 9.06 -17.99 -6.71
N ALA A 11 9.83 -17.86 -5.63
CA ALA A 11 9.31 -17.83 -4.28
C ALA A 11 8.47 -16.57 -4.03
N VAL A 12 8.83 -15.43 -4.65
CA VAL A 12 8.04 -14.19 -4.59
C VAL A 12 6.70 -14.38 -5.30
N TYR A 13 6.69 -14.99 -6.50
CA TYR A 13 5.45 -15.24 -7.24
C TYR A 13 4.53 -16.24 -6.54
N GLN A 14 5.07 -17.30 -5.93
CA GLN A 14 4.27 -18.24 -5.13
C GLN A 14 3.62 -17.54 -3.93
N ARG A 15 4.36 -16.66 -3.25
CA ARG A 15 3.80 -15.85 -2.14
C ARG A 15 2.68 -14.93 -2.62
N LEU A 16 2.85 -14.26 -3.77
CA LEU A 16 1.81 -13.40 -4.34
C LEU A 16 0.54 -14.18 -4.72
N ARG A 17 0.68 -15.40 -5.26
CA ARG A 17 -0.45 -16.27 -5.60
C ARG A 17 -1.22 -16.77 -4.37
N ALA A 18 -0.57 -16.87 -3.22
CA ALA A 18 -1.20 -17.26 -1.97
C ALA A 18 -1.97 -16.12 -1.28
N LEU A 19 -1.83 -14.88 -1.74
CA LEU A 19 -2.55 -13.74 -1.16
C LEU A 19 -4.03 -13.76 -1.59
N PRO A 20 -4.95 -13.40 -0.68
CA PRO A 20 -6.30 -13.03 -1.11
C PRO A 20 -6.25 -11.77 -1.98
N ALA A 21 -7.30 -11.52 -2.76
CA ALA A 21 -7.37 -10.37 -3.67
C ALA A 21 -7.08 -9.03 -2.97
N CYS A 22 -7.57 -8.85 -1.75
CA CYS A 22 -7.28 -7.65 -0.94
C CYS A 22 -5.79 -7.53 -0.57
N GLY A 23 -5.13 -8.65 -0.26
CA GLY A 23 -3.70 -8.70 0.03
C GLY A 23 -2.87 -8.34 -1.20
N LEU A 24 -3.26 -8.84 -2.36
CA LEU A 24 -2.60 -8.47 -3.62
C LEU A 24 -2.80 -6.98 -3.94
N ALA A 25 -4.02 -6.45 -3.81
CA ALA A 25 -4.29 -5.02 -4.00
C ALA A 25 -3.48 -4.13 -3.02
N TRP A 26 -3.35 -4.57 -1.77
CA TRP A 26 -2.55 -3.87 -0.76
C TRP A 26 -1.07 -3.75 -1.13
N GLU A 27 -0.49 -4.76 -1.77
CA GLU A 27 0.89 -4.73 -2.25
C GLU A 27 1.15 -3.57 -3.23
N PHE A 28 0.18 -3.25 -4.10
CA PHE A 28 0.29 -2.09 -4.99
C PHE A 28 0.13 -0.78 -4.22
N LEU A 29 -0.89 -0.71 -3.37
CA LEU A 29 -1.24 0.50 -2.64
C LEU A 29 -0.11 0.95 -1.70
N ARG A 30 0.49 0.04 -0.93
CA ARG A 30 1.57 0.36 0.03
C ARG A 30 2.87 0.84 -0.64
N ARG A 31 3.02 0.63 -1.95
CA ARG A 31 4.17 1.09 -2.75
C ARG A 31 3.89 2.42 -3.46
N ASN A 32 2.63 2.84 -3.56
CA ASN A 32 2.28 4.11 -4.18
C ASN A 32 2.78 5.30 -3.32
N PRO A 33 3.56 6.23 -3.90
CA PRO A 33 4.12 7.37 -3.15
C PRO A 33 3.06 8.35 -2.66
N GLY A 34 2.01 8.59 -3.45
CA GLY A 34 0.87 9.43 -3.06
C GLY A 34 0.10 8.84 -1.90
N TYR A 35 -0.15 7.52 -1.92
CA TYR A 35 -0.79 6.84 -0.80
C TYR A 35 0.05 6.94 0.48
N ARG A 36 1.36 6.71 0.37
CA ARG A 36 2.28 6.86 1.52
C ARG A 36 2.27 8.27 2.10
N GLN A 37 2.19 9.29 1.27
CA GLN A 37 2.10 10.68 1.72
C GLN A 37 0.77 10.95 2.44
N ALA A 38 -0.34 10.55 1.83
CA ALA A 38 -1.67 10.72 2.41
C ALA A 38 -1.82 9.96 3.75
N TRP A 39 -1.35 8.71 3.81
CA TRP A 39 -1.34 7.92 5.04
C TRP A 39 -0.52 8.58 6.14
N ARG A 40 0.70 9.06 5.84
CA ARG A 40 1.53 9.79 6.82
C ARG A 40 0.86 11.07 7.29
N ALA A 41 0.15 11.77 6.41
CA ALA A 41 -0.56 12.99 6.79
C ALA A 41 -1.72 12.68 7.75
N SER A 42 -2.49 11.64 7.44
CA SER A 42 -3.58 11.12 8.29
C SER A 42 -3.04 10.64 9.64
N ALA A 43 -1.96 9.85 9.66
CA ALA A 43 -1.32 9.36 10.88
C ALA A 43 -0.74 10.48 11.77
N ARG A 44 -0.46 11.66 11.20
CA ARG A 44 -0.04 12.86 11.96
C ARG A 44 -1.20 13.70 12.47
N GLY A 45 -2.45 13.30 12.22
CA GLY A 45 -3.64 14.03 12.64
C GLY A 45 -3.82 15.37 11.92
N LEU A 46 -3.27 15.53 10.70
CA LEU A 46 -3.51 16.73 9.92
C LEU A 46 -5.00 16.86 9.60
N ALA A 47 -5.57 18.04 9.83
CA ALA A 47 -6.98 18.30 9.58
C ALA A 47 -7.37 17.95 8.14
N GLY A 48 -8.47 17.19 7.97
CA GLY A 48 -8.97 16.73 6.68
C GLY A 48 -8.14 15.63 5.99
N ALA A 49 -7.07 15.12 6.61
CA ALA A 49 -6.23 14.10 5.98
C ALA A 49 -6.88 12.70 5.95
N ALA A 50 -7.73 12.37 6.92
CA ALA A 50 -8.50 11.13 6.91
C ALA A 50 -9.58 11.13 5.81
N ASP A 51 -10.29 12.25 5.63
CA ASP A 51 -11.28 12.42 4.57
C ASP A 51 -10.63 12.37 3.19
N ASN A 52 -9.52 13.09 3.00
CA ASN A 52 -8.71 13.00 1.78
C ASN A 52 -8.22 11.58 1.48
N LEU A 53 -7.84 10.83 2.52
CA LEU A 53 -7.42 9.44 2.33
C LEU A 53 -8.58 8.56 1.82
N CYS A 54 -9.80 8.78 2.35
CA CYS A 54 -11.00 8.09 1.91
C CYS A 54 -11.40 8.47 0.48
N GLU A 55 -11.41 9.77 0.15
CA GLU A 55 -11.83 10.26 -1.16
C GLU A 55 -10.83 9.89 -2.27
N ALA A 56 -9.54 10.09 -2.03
CA ALA A 56 -8.50 9.87 -3.05
C ALA A 56 -8.18 8.39 -3.26
N TRP A 57 -8.37 7.54 -2.24
CA TRP A 57 -7.96 6.13 -2.29
C TRP A 57 -9.10 5.13 -2.10
N GLY A 58 -10.33 5.58 -1.83
CA GLY A 58 -11.49 4.72 -1.60
C GLY A 58 -11.40 3.84 -0.35
N LEU A 59 -10.44 4.12 0.54
CA LEU A 59 -10.22 3.33 1.75
C LEU A 59 -11.04 3.87 2.91
N ARG A 60 -11.90 3.04 3.48
CA ARG A 60 -12.51 3.30 4.78
C ARG A 60 -11.88 2.39 5.82
N PHE A 61 -11.25 2.98 6.83
CA PHE A 61 -10.86 2.26 8.04
C PHE A 61 -12.02 2.36 9.03
N PRO A 62 -12.40 1.27 9.72
CA PRO A 62 -13.34 1.37 10.83
C PRO A 62 -12.78 2.36 11.87
N GLY A 63 -13.63 3.27 12.34
CA GLY A 63 -13.33 4.17 13.45
C GLY A 63 -13.47 3.48 14.79
#